data_AF-A0AAU5VL89-F1
#
_entry.id   AF-A0AAU5VL89-F1
#
_cell.length_a   1.000
_cell.length_b   1.000
_cell.length_c   1.000
_cell.angle_alpha   90.00
_cell.angle_beta   90.00
_cell.angle_gamma   90.00
#
_symmetry.space_group_name_H-M   'P 1'
#
loop_
_entity.id
_entity.type
_entity.pdbx_description
1 polymer ?
#
loop_
_entity_poly.entity_id
_entity_poly.type
_entity_poly.pdbx_seq_one_letter_code
_entity_poly.pdbx_strand_id
1 'polypeptide(L)'
;MALTQLNTRIEQELADKVRASAQRRGMSVQDYVADVLEADQAAADGPEDLRDARARMHAAVAYRKWKASGKSEDGSVSMDEIFGA
;
A
#
# COMPACT_ATOMS: atom_id res chain seq x y z
N MET A 1 -5.76 25.94 8.39
CA MET A 1 -5.87 24.93 7.32
C MET A 1 -7.17 24.16 7.53
N ALA A 2 -7.91 23.85 6.46
CA ALA A 2 -9.12 23.02 6.57
C ALA A 2 -8.71 21.55 6.71
N LEU A 3 -9.30 20.83 7.68
CA LEU A 3 -9.10 19.41 7.86
C LEU A 3 -10.18 18.64 7.09
N THR A 4 -9.80 17.52 6.47
CA THR A 4 -10.71 16.62 5.77
C THR A 4 -10.73 15.26 6.47
N GLN A 5 -11.93 14.69 6.65
CA GLN A 5 -12.08 13.37 7.26
C GLN A 5 -12.08 12.27 6.20
N LEU A 6 -11.17 11.30 6.36
CA LEU A 6 -11.14 10.07 5.57
C LEU A 6 -11.77 8.92 6.36
N ASN A 7 -12.75 8.24 5.77
CA ASN A 7 -13.32 7.02 6.33
C ASN A 7 -13.01 5.85 5.39
N THR A 8 -12.34 4.81 5.91
CA THR A 8 -12.00 3.60 5.14
C THR A 8 -12.23 2.34 5.96
N ARG A 9 -12.53 1.23 5.27
CA ARG A 9 -12.63 -0.09 5.88
C ARG A 9 -11.35 -0.86 5.60
N ILE A 10 -10.73 -1.36 6.65
CA ILE A 10 -9.50 -2.16 6.58
C ILE A 10 -9.69 -3.44 7.38
N GLU A 11 -8.89 -4.45 7.03
CA GLU A 11 -8.80 -5.68 7.81
C GLU A 11 -8.38 -5.38 9.24
N GLN A 12 -8.97 -6.08 10.22
CA GLN A 12 -8.70 -5.88 11.64
C GLN A 12 -7.20 -6.05 11.96
N GLU A 13 -6.53 -7.02 11.34
CA GLU A 13 -5.10 -7.26 11.51
C GLU A 13 -4.25 -6.04 11.11
N LEU A 14 -4.64 -5.34 10.02
CA LEU A 14 -3.98 -4.11 9.61
C LEU A 14 -4.24 -2.98 10.61
N ALA A 15 -5.48 -2.86 11.11
CA ALA A 15 -5.82 -1.87 12.12
C ALA A 15 -4.97 -2.05 13.39
N ASP A 16 -4.75 -3.29 13.83
CA ASP A 16 -3.94 -3.58 15.02
C ASP A 16 -2.45 -3.29 14.79
N LYS A 17 -1.93 -3.62 13.61
CA LYS A 17 -0.55 -3.25 13.22
C LYS A 17 -0.34 -1.73 13.18
N VAL A 18 -1.32 -0.98 12.68
CA VAL A 18 -1.28 0.49 12.66
C VAL A 18 -1.29 1.04 14.08
N ARG A 19 -2.21 0.57 14.95
CA ARG A 19 -2.26 0.98 16.37
C ARG A 19 -0.95 0.74 17.09
N ALA A 20 -0.37 -0.45 16.94
CA ALA A 20 0.92 -0.79 17.56
C ALA A 20 2.06 0.09 17.03
N SER A 21 2.05 0.46 15.75
CA SER A 21 3.07 1.31 15.15
C SER A 21 2.96 2.77 15.63
N ALA A 22 1.74 3.29 15.74
CA ALA A 22 1.49 4.60 16.34
C ALA A 22 1.96 4.64 17.81
N GLN A 23 1.62 3.61 18.59
CA GLN A 23 2.03 3.49 19.99
C GLN A 23 3.56 3.47 20.14
N ARG A 24 4.28 2.70 19.31
CA ARG A 24 5.76 2.66 19.34
C ARG A 24 6.40 4.02 19.04
N ARG A 25 5.72 4.88 18.28
CA ARG A 25 6.16 6.24 17.97
C ARG A 25 5.65 7.28 18.97
N GLY A 26 4.86 6.89 19.97
CA GLY A 26 4.23 7.81 20.92
C GLY A 26 3.19 8.74 20.26
N MET A 27 2.62 8.33 19.13
CA MET A 27 1.67 9.13 18.36
C MET A 27 0.23 8.64 18.54
N SER A 28 -0.73 9.54 18.32
CA SER A 28 -2.11 9.10 18.10
C SER A 28 -2.20 8.31 16.78
N VAL A 29 -3.21 7.44 16.66
CA VAL A 29 -3.44 6.71 15.40
C VAL A 29 -3.72 7.66 14.24
N GLN A 30 -4.40 8.77 14.51
CA GLN A 30 -4.77 9.76 13.49
C GLN A 30 -3.53 10.44 12.93
N ASP A 31 -2.65 10.93 13.81
CA ASP A 31 -1.40 11.59 13.40
C ASP A 31 -0.47 10.62 12.68
N TYR A 32 -0.36 9.38 13.20
CA TYR A 32 0.44 8.35 12.55
C TYR A 32 -0.05 8.05 11.13
N VAL A 33 -1.37 7.94 10.93
CA VAL A 33 -1.94 7.69 9.60
C VAL A 33 -1.77 8.90 8.68
N ALA A 34 -1.92 10.12 9.20
CA ALA A 34 -1.67 11.34 8.43
C ALA A 34 -0.23 11.41 7.93
N ASP A 35 0.76 11.18 8.81
CA ASP A 35 2.18 11.17 8.45
C ASP A 35 2.52 10.10 7.40
N VAL A 36 1.91 8.91 7.53
CA VAL A 36 2.10 7.83 6.55
C VAL A 36 1.53 8.20 5.19
N LEU A 37 0.36 8.84 5.15
CA LEU A 37 -0.27 9.29 3.90
C LEU A 37 0.55 10.41 3.25
N GLU A 38 1.05 11.36 4.04
CA GLU A 38 1.92 12.44 3.55
C GLU A 38 3.22 11.88 2.98
N ALA A 39 3.86 10.94 3.69
CA ALA A 39 5.08 10.29 3.22
C ALA A 39 4.85 9.47 1.93
N ASP A 40 3.73 8.75 1.83
CA ASP A 40 3.38 8.00 0.62
C ASP A 40 3.14 8.93 -0.58
N GLN A 41 2.44 10.04 -0.37
CA GLN A 41 2.20 11.04 -1.40
C GLN A 41 3.51 11.72 -1.84
N ALA A 42 4.37 12.10 -0.89
CA ALA A 42 5.67 12.67 -1.19
C ALA A 42 6.56 11.70 -1.99
N ALA A 43 6.49 10.40 -1.71
CA ALA A 43 7.18 9.39 -2.51
C ALA A 43 6.58 9.25 -3.92
N ALA A 44 5.26 9.43 -4.08
CA ALA A 44 4.59 9.40 -5.37
C ALA A 44 4.97 10.58 -6.28
N ASP A 45 5.17 11.77 -5.70
CA ASP A 45 5.56 12.99 -6.42
C ASP A 45 7.09 13.20 -6.45
N GLY A 46 7.83 12.30 -5.82
CA GLY A 46 9.26 12.40 -5.62
C GLY A 46 10.13 11.92 -6.78
N PRO A 47 11.45 11.85 -6.56
CA PRO A 47 12.41 11.28 -7.50
C PRO A 47 12.05 9.85 -7.92
N GLU A 48 12.55 9.43 -9.08
CA GLU A 48 12.20 8.15 -9.72
C GLU A 48 12.46 6.93 -8.83
N ASP A 49 13.56 6.91 -8.08
CA ASP A 49 13.90 5.82 -7.16
C ASP A 49 12.87 5.64 -6.04
N LEU A 50 12.32 6.74 -5.50
CA LEU A 50 11.24 6.69 -4.51
C LEU A 50 9.92 6.23 -5.13
N ARG A 51 9.60 6.71 -6.34
CA ARG A 51 8.41 6.27 -7.08
C ARG A 51 8.46 4.78 -7.39
N ASP A 52 9.62 4.28 -7.80
CA ASP A 52 9.86 2.85 -8.07
C ASP A 52 9.76 2.01 -6.80
N ALA A 53 10.38 2.45 -5.70
CA ALA A 53 10.29 1.77 -4.41
C ALA A 53 8.83 1.67 -3.94
N ARG A 54 8.08 2.76 -4.07
CA ARG A 54 6.64 2.80 -3.80
C ARG A 54 5.88 1.80 -4.68
N ALA A 55 6.07 1.86 -5.99
CA ALA A 55 5.41 0.95 -6.94
C ALA A 55 5.66 -0.53 -6.61
N ARG A 56 6.91 -0.88 -6.28
CA ARG A 56 7.28 -2.25 -5.85
C ARG A 56 6.55 -2.67 -4.59
N MET A 57 6.44 -1.79 -3.59
CA MET A 57 5.72 -2.11 -2.35
C MET A 57 4.23 -2.35 -2.60
N HIS A 58 3.58 -1.50 -3.41
CA HIS A 58 2.18 -1.70 -3.81
C HIS A 58 1.98 -3.01 -4.57
N ALA A 59 2.85 -3.31 -5.54
CA ALA A 59 2.82 -4.56 -6.30
C ALA A 59 2.93 -5.78 -5.38
N ALA A 60 3.87 -5.76 -4.42
CA ALA A 60 4.05 -6.85 -3.47
C ALA A 60 2.81 -7.07 -2.57
N VAL A 61 2.16 -5.99 -2.10
CA VAL A 61 0.91 -6.08 -1.33
C VAL A 61 -0.22 -6.64 -2.19
N ALA A 62 -0.38 -6.12 -3.41
CA ALA A 62 -1.41 -6.57 -4.34
C ALA A 62 -1.25 -8.06 -4.68
N TYR A 63 -0.03 -8.50 -4.95
CA TYR A 63 0.29 -9.89 -5.23
C TYR A 63 -0.03 -10.80 -4.04
N ARG A 64 0.35 -10.43 -2.81
CA ARG A 64 -0.01 -11.21 -1.61
C ARG A 64 -1.52 -11.34 -1.44
N LYS A 65 -2.28 -10.26 -1.67
CA LYS A 65 -3.75 -10.31 -1.63
C LYS A 65 -4.32 -11.22 -2.72
N TRP A 66 -3.77 -11.14 -3.94
CA TRP A 66 -4.17 -11.98 -5.06
C TRP A 66 -3.95 -13.47 -4.75
N LYS A 67 -2.77 -13.85 -4.23
CA LYS A 67 -2.48 -15.22 -3.77
C LYS A 67 -3.42 -15.66 -2.64
N ALA A 68 -3.63 -14.82 -1.63
CA ALA A 68 -4.51 -15.13 -0.51
C ALA A 68 -5.98 -15.34 -0.94
N SER A 69 -6.41 -14.72 -2.04
CA SER A 69 -7.73 -14.93 -2.64
C SER A 69 -7.87 -16.23 -3.44
N GLY A 70 -6.86 -17.10 -3.42
CA GLY A 70 -6.88 -18.42 -4.08
C GLY A 70 -6.69 -18.36 -5.60
N LYS A 71 -6.25 -17.22 -6.14
CA LYS A 71 -5.98 -17.09 -7.57
C LYS A 71 -4.65 -17.79 -7.92
N SER A 72 -4.68 -18.59 -8.98
CA SER A 72 -3.50 -19.34 -9.48
C SER A 72 -2.80 -18.60 -10.61
N GLU A 73 -1.50 -18.82 -10.73
CA GLU A 73 -0.68 -18.43 -11.88
C GLU A 73 -0.76 -19.49 -12.99
N ASP A 74 -1.36 -20.65 -12.71
CA ASP A 74 -1.56 -21.70 -13.69
C ASP A 74 -2.50 -21.22 -14.79
N GLY A 75 -2.06 -21.36 -16.04
CA GLY A 75 -2.75 -20.79 -17.20
C GLY A 75 -2.56 -19.28 -17.34
N SER A 76 -1.58 -18.68 -16.65
CA SER A 76 -1.16 -17.32 -16.93
C SER A 76 -0.63 -17.20 -18.36
N VAL A 77 -0.98 -16.09 -18.99
CA VAL A 77 -0.59 -15.75 -20.35
C VAL A 77 0.67 -14.91 -20.27
N SER A 78 1.68 -15.27 -21.05
CA SER A 78 2.93 -14.50 -21.13
C SER A 78 2.71 -13.12 -21.75
N MET A 79 3.64 -12.18 -21.53
CA MET A 79 3.53 -10.85 -22.15
C MET A 79 3.58 -10.94 -23.69
N ASP A 80 4.34 -11.89 -24.23
CA ASP A 80 4.41 -12.11 -25.67
C ASP A 80 3.09 -12.65 -26.22
N GLU A 81 2.40 -13.52 -25.49
CA GLU A 81 1.05 -13.99 -25.84
C GLU A 81 -0.03 -12.90 -25.70
N ILE A 82 0.16 -11.91 -24.81
CA ILE A 82 -0.79 -10.79 -24.62
C ILE A 82 -0.59 -9.69 -25.67
N PHE A 83 0.65 -9.29 -25.91
CA PHE A 83 0.96 -8.10 -26.71
C PHE A 83 1.40 -8.41 -28.14
N GLY A 84 1.70 -9.68 -28.45
CA GLY A 84 2.18 -10.11 -29.76
C GLY A 84 3.56 -9.52 -30.05
N ALA A 85 4.60 -10.35 -29.93
CA ALA A 85 5.92 -10.02 -30.48
C ALA A 85 5.91 -10.10 -32.02
#